data_AF-A0A143WN74-F1
#
_entry.id   AF-A0A143WN74-F1
#
_cell.length_a   1.000
_cell.length_b   1.000
_cell.length_c   1.000
_cell.angle_alpha   90.00
_cell.angle_beta   90.00
_cell.angle_gamma   90.00
#
_symmetry.space_group_name_H-M   'P 1'
#
loop_
_entity.id
_entity.type
_entity.pdbx_description
1 polymer ?
#
loop_
_entity_poly.entity_id
_entity_poly.type
_entity_poly.pdbx_seq_one_letter_code
_entity_poly.pdbx_strand_id
1 'polypeptide(L)'
;MATSSGEHSACACWRLVPCGNGIILEQEARRAGVLVAQWLRPAHVSMAHIVTEGCINCKYTCCVSVCPTDCFREGPNFLAIDQSECVDCAMCARECPAGAVHPSRAAPIGSCHFARINMELAMLWPAVRARRDRLRCADRWRSVRRKIHLLRI
;
A
#
# COMPACT_ATOMS: atom_id res chain seq x y z
N MET A 1 -23.38 44.07 -20.81
CA MET A 1 -23.84 43.89 -19.41
C MET A 1 -23.27 42.58 -18.92
N ALA A 2 -22.60 42.60 -17.77
CA ALA A 2 -21.86 41.48 -17.19
C ALA A 2 -22.75 40.48 -16.43
N THR A 3 -22.10 39.45 -15.89
CA THR A 3 -22.54 38.33 -15.01
C THR A 3 -22.91 37.06 -15.78
N SER A 4 -22.46 35.84 -15.44
CA SER A 4 -21.59 35.34 -14.36
C SER A 4 -21.17 33.89 -14.69
N SER A 5 -19.93 33.55 -14.31
CA SER A 5 -19.39 32.23 -13.94
C SER A 5 -20.34 31.02 -13.90
N GLY A 6 -20.01 29.99 -14.68
CA GLY A 6 -20.49 28.61 -14.52
C GLY A 6 -19.31 27.68 -14.30
N GLU A 7 -19.08 27.32 -13.04
CA GLU A 7 -17.99 26.47 -12.57
C GLU A 7 -18.08 25.05 -13.15
N HIS A 8 -16.93 24.49 -13.52
CA HIS A 8 -16.79 23.10 -13.89
C HIS A 8 -17.15 22.22 -12.68
N SER A 9 -18.33 21.62 -12.77
CA SER A 9 -18.94 20.68 -11.83
C SER A 9 -17.92 19.68 -11.30
N ALA A 10 -17.57 19.86 -10.02
CA ALA A 10 -16.87 18.88 -9.22
C ALA A 10 -17.63 17.55 -9.28
N CYS A 11 -16.87 16.48 -9.53
CA CYS A 11 -17.34 15.11 -9.69
C CYS A 11 -18.03 14.61 -8.40
N ALA A 12 -19.33 14.89 -8.28
CA ALA A 12 -20.23 14.25 -7.35
C ALA A 12 -20.58 12.86 -7.90
N CYS A 13 -19.68 11.90 -7.75
CA CYS A 13 -20.01 10.49 -7.88
C CYS A 13 -19.40 9.71 -6.70
N TRP A 14 -19.87 10.08 -5.50
CA TRP A 14 -19.77 9.28 -4.29
C TRP A 14 -20.62 7.99 -4.40
N ARG A 15 -20.35 7.17 -5.41
CA ARG A 15 -20.70 5.74 -5.36
C ARG A 15 -19.50 4.98 -4.84
N LEU A 16 -19.42 5.02 -3.51
CA LEU A 16 -18.89 4.00 -2.64
C LEU A 16 -19.10 2.61 -3.28
N VAL A 17 -18.02 1.98 -3.76
CA VAL A 17 -17.98 0.53 -3.84
C VAL A 17 -17.33 0.07 -2.53
N PRO A 18 -18.12 -0.49 -1.60
CA PRO A 18 -17.61 -0.97 -0.34
C PRO A 18 -16.67 -2.15 -0.62
N CYS A 19 -15.42 -2.02 -0.19
CA CYS A 19 -14.61 -3.19 0.11
C CYS A 19 -15.20 -3.78 1.41
N GLY A 20 -16.23 -4.62 1.30
CA GLY A 20 -16.84 -5.33 2.44
C GLY A 20 -15.80 -6.18 3.19
N ASN A 21 -15.88 -6.41 4.51
CA ASN A 21 -17.03 -6.43 5.40
C ASN A 21 -16.72 -5.72 6.73
N GLY A 22 -17.73 -5.03 7.28
CA GLY A 22 -17.67 -4.54 8.66
C GLY A 22 -18.84 -3.62 8.97
N ILE A 23 -20.02 -4.18 9.22
CA ILE A 23 -20.99 -3.52 10.09
C ILE A 23 -20.59 -3.93 11.50
N ILE A 24 -20.01 -3.01 12.27
CA ILE A 24 -20.13 -3.05 13.72
C ILE A 24 -20.86 -1.79 14.12
N LEU A 25 -22.07 -2.00 14.65
CA LEU A 25 -22.93 -0.99 15.26
C LEU A 25 -22.13 -0.28 16.37
N GLU A 26 -21.96 1.03 16.25
CA GLU A 26 -21.18 1.91 17.15
C GLU A 26 -21.56 1.85 18.64
N GLN A 27 -22.63 1.16 19.02
CA GLN A 27 -23.17 1.20 20.38
C GLN A 27 -22.65 0.11 21.31
N GLU A 28 -22.11 -1.00 20.82
CA GLU A 28 -21.71 -2.12 21.70
C GLU A 28 -20.28 -2.00 22.23
N ALA A 29 -19.38 -1.34 21.50
CA ALA A 29 -17.97 -1.21 21.89
C ALA A 29 -17.74 -0.33 23.14
N ARG A 30 -18.63 0.62 23.45
CA ARG A 30 -18.53 1.44 24.67
C ARG A 30 -18.94 0.68 25.93
N ARG A 31 -19.75 -0.38 25.80
CA ARG A 31 -20.28 -1.15 26.94
C ARG A 31 -19.31 -2.18 27.48
N ALA A 32 -18.36 -2.65 26.67
CA ALA A 32 -17.55 -3.81 27.03
C ALA A 32 -16.26 -3.49 27.81
N GLY A 33 -15.87 -2.22 27.95
CA GLY A 33 -14.69 -1.84 28.77
C GLY A 33 -13.40 -2.57 28.39
N VAL A 34 -13.30 -3.10 27.17
CA VAL A 34 -12.13 -3.86 26.73
C VAL A 34 -11.05 -2.88 26.33
N LEU A 35 -9.95 -2.89 27.07
CA LEU A 35 -8.67 -2.33 26.66
C LEU A 35 -8.16 -3.07 25.42
N VAL A 36 -8.79 -2.87 24.26
CA VAL A 36 -8.21 -3.24 22.97
C VAL A 36 -7.16 -2.18 22.67
N ALA A 37 -5.96 -2.43 23.20
CA ALA A 37 -4.77 -1.66 22.96
C ALA A 37 -4.67 -1.26 21.48
N GLN A 38 -4.69 0.04 21.20
CA GLN A 38 -3.95 0.64 20.09
C GLN A 38 -4.26 0.21 18.64
N TRP A 39 -5.45 -0.33 18.32
CA TRP A 39 -5.82 -0.65 16.92
C TRP A 39 -7.01 0.16 16.36
N LEU A 40 -7.65 1.02 17.16
CA LEU A 40 -8.76 1.88 16.76
C LEU A 40 -8.36 3.37 16.66
N ARG A 41 -7.28 3.67 15.93
CA ARG A 41 -7.18 5.02 15.36
C ARG A 41 -8.05 5.03 14.09
N PRO A 42 -8.99 5.99 13.95
CA PRO A 42 -9.75 6.13 12.71
C PRO A 42 -8.73 6.30 11.60
N ALA A 43 -8.84 5.47 10.56
CA ALA A 43 -8.08 5.50 9.32
C ALA A 43 -7.01 6.61 9.28
N HIS A 44 -5.79 6.31 9.72
CA HIS A 44 -4.67 6.98 9.08
C HIS A 44 -4.70 6.42 7.66
N VAL A 45 -5.48 7.07 6.80
CA VAL A 45 -5.27 7.01 5.36
C VAL A 45 -3.87 7.57 5.19
N SER A 46 -2.89 6.71 5.41
CA SER A 46 -1.50 7.11 5.31
C SER A 46 -1.34 7.56 3.88
N MET A 47 -0.84 8.78 3.70
CA MET A 47 -0.31 9.23 2.42
C MET A 47 0.84 8.32 1.95
N ALA A 48 1.24 7.32 2.74
CA ALA A 48 2.22 6.32 2.41
C ALA A 48 1.94 5.58 1.09
N HIS A 49 3.05 5.15 0.51
CA HIS A 49 3.05 4.24 -0.62
C HIS A 49 2.89 2.79 -0.16
N ILE A 50 2.32 1.97 -1.04
CA ILE A 50 2.08 0.56 -0.84
C ILE A 50 2.69 -0.22 -2.00
N VAL A 51 3.22 -1.41 -1.70
CA VAL A 51 3.66 -2.35 -2.72
C VAL A 51 2.51 -3.30 -3.05
N THR A 52 2.21 -3.47 -4.33
CA THR A 52 1.13 -4.35 -4.82
C THR A 52 1.70 -5.65 -5.39
N GLU A 53 0.81 -6.54 -5.83
CA GLU A 53 1.17 -7.86 -6.35
C GLU A 53 2.25 -7.89 -7.44
N GLY A 54 2.46 -6.80 -8.18
CA GLY A 54 3.47 -6.72 -9.24
C GLY A 54 4.89 -7.04 -8.76
N CYS A 55 5.17 -6.84 -7.47
CA CYS A 55 6.48 -7.11 -6.87
C CYS A 55 6.74 -8.60 -6.59
N ILE A 56 5.69 -9.41 -6.41
CA ILE A 56 5.80 -10.82 -6.03
C ILE A 56 6.60 -11.60 -7.09
N ASN A 57 7.62 -12.34 -6.66
CA ASN A 57 8.59 -13.08 -7.49
C ASN A 57 9.45 -12.21 -8.44
N CYS A 58 9.30 -10.88 -8.42
CA CYS A 58 10.17 -9.95 -9.14
C CYS A 58 11.32 -9.50 -8.24
N LYS A 59 10.96 -8.87 -7.10
CA LYS A 59 11.88 -8.36 -6.07
C LYS A 59 13.17 -7.76 -6.64
N TYR A 60 13.04 -6.67 -7.41
CA TYR A 60 14.18 -5.97 -8.01
C TYR A 60 15.02 -5.16 -6.99
N THR A 61 14.41 -4.77 -5.88
CA THR A 61 15.00 -3.95 -4.79
C THR A 61 15.53 -2.55 -5.17
N CYS A 62 15.34 -2.08 -6.40
CA CYS A 62 15.73 -0.72 -6.82
C CYS A 62 15.07 0.40 -5.99
N CYS A 63 13.89 0.13 -5.42
CA CYS A 63 13.16 1.07 -4.57
C CYS A 63 13.84 1.33 -3.22
N VAL A 64 14.70 0.42 -2.75
CA VAL A 64 15.39 0.55 -1.45
C VAL A 64 16.46 1.62 -1.51
N SER A 65 17.24 1.68 -2.60
CA SER A 65 18.36 2.63 -2.72
C SER A 65 17.95 4.10 -2.81
N VAL A 66 16.67 4.37 -3.09
CA VAL A 66 16.14 5.74 -3.23
C VAL A 66 15.24 6.15 -2.06
N CYS A 67 15.05 5.29 -1.06
CA CYS A 67 14.19 5.59 0.07
C CYS A 67 14.95 6.46 1.08
N PRO A 68 14.50 7.69 1.40
CA PRO A 68 15.18 8.55 2.35
C PRO A 68 15.00 8.11 3.81
N THR A 69 13.98 7.31 4.11
CA THR A 69 13.63 6.88 5.48
C THR A 69 13.81 5.39 5.73
N ASP A 70 14.38 4.65 4.77
CA ASP A 70 14.60 3.20 4.88
C ASP A 70 13.35 2.38 5.29
N CYS A 71 12.15 2.82 4.88
CA CYS A 71 10.89 2.22 5.31
C CYS A 71 10.55 0.86 4.67
N PHE A 72 11.48 0.23 3.95
CA PHE A 72 11.25 -1.07 3.31
C PHE A 72 11.55 -2.23 4.24
N ARG A 73 10.71 -3.26 4.17
CA ARG A 73 10.82 -4.51 4.91
C ARG A 73 10.89 -5.68 3.94
N GLU A 74 11.82 -6.60 4.16
CA GLU A 74 12.17 -7.61 3.17
C GLU A 74 11.66 -9.01 3.53
N GLY A 75 10.81 -9.55 2.65
CA GLY A 75 10.38 -10.94 2.67
C GLY A 75 11.11 -11.82 1.68
N PRO A 76 10.77 -13.13 1.62
CA PRO A 76 11.41 -14.08 0.71
C PRO A 76 11.27 -13.71 -0.77
N ASN A 77 10.07 -13.33 -1.21
CA ASN A 77 9.75 -13.04 -2.60
C ASN A 77 8.95 -11.75 -2.83
N PHE A 78 8.89 -10.87 -1.82
CA PHE A 78 8.15 -9.62 -1.84
C PHE A 78 8.83 -8.60 -0.92
N LEU A 79 8.52 -7.32 -1.12
CA LEU A 79 8.95 -6.20 -0.28
C LEU A 79 7.72 -5.49 0.24
N ALA A 80 7.66 -5.21 1.53
CA ALA A 80 6.60 -4.42 2.14
C ALA A 80 7.12 -3.01 2.48
N ILE A 81 6.25 -2.01 2.43
CA ILE A 81 6.53 -0.66 2.93
C ILE A 81 5.89 -0.51 4.31
N ASP A 82 6.69 -0.09 5.29
CA ASP A 82 6.18 0.39 6.56
C ASP A 82 5.50 1.75 6.37
N GLN A 83 4.17 1.77 6.49
CA GLN A 83 3.35 2.96 6.27
C GLN A 83 3.49 3.99 7.38
N SER A 84 4.06 3.62 8.54
CA SER A 84 4.30 4.55 9.64
C SER A 84 5.58 5.38 9.43
N GLU A 85 6.57 4.84 8.73
CA GLU A 85 7.86 5.49 8.42
C GLU A 85 7.88 6.16 7.03
N CYS A 86 6.90 5.86 6.18
CA CYS A 86 6.83 6.40 4.83
C CYS A 86 6.35 7.85 4.82
N VAL A 87 7.14 8.74 4.19
CA VAL A 87 6.88 10.18 4.10
C VAL A 87 6.27 10.64 2.76
N ASP A 88 5.73 9.71 1.96
CA ASP A 88 5.09 10.01 0.66
C ASP A 88 5.98 10.75 -0.37
N CYS A 89 7.29 10.49 -0.41
CA CYS A 89 8.21 11.17 -1.34
C CYS A 89 8.08 10.75 -2.82
N ALA A 90 7.32 9.69 -3.12
CA ALA A 90 7.06 9.14 -4.46
C ALA A 90 8.27 8.71 -5.31
N MET A 91 9.49 8.73 -4.78
CA MET A 91 10.70 8.34 -5.52
C MET A 91 10.69 6.85 -5.90
N CYS A 92 10.27 5.99 -4.97
CA CYS A 92 10.22 4.54 -5.17
C CYS A 92 9.23 4.09 -6.27
N ALA A 93 8.17 4.87 -6.52
CA ALA A 93 7.18 4.56 -7.55
C ALA A 93 7.76 4.65 -8.97
N ARG A 94 8.65 5.61 -9.22
CA ARG A 94 9.28 5.84 -10.52
C ARG A 94 10.41 4.85 -10.82
N GLU A 95 11.12 4.43 -9.79
CA GLU A 95 12.28 3.54 -9.92
C GLU A 95 11.90 2.06 -10.04
N CYS A 96 10.67 1.67 -9.68
CA CYS A 96 10.26 0.28 -9.71
C CYS A 96 10.07 -0.20 -11.17
N PRO A 97 10.90 -1.13 -11.69
CA PRO A 97 10.72 -1.62 -13.06
C PRO A 97 9.38 -2.33 -13.24
N ALA A 98 8.90 -3.02 -12.20
CA ALA A 98 7.61 -3.70 -12.22
C ALA A 98 6.39 -2.76 -12.14
N GLY A 99 6.60 -1.46 -11.85
CA GLY A 99 5.50 -0.51 -11.63
C GLY A 99 4.55 -0.96 -10.51
N ALA A 100 5.11 -1.57 -9.45
CA ALA A 100 4.33 -2.22 -8.39
C ALA A 100 4.10 -1.35 -7.15
N VAL A 101 4.64 -0.13 -7.12
CA VAL A 101 4.55 0.76 -5.96
C VAL A 101 3.61 1.90 -6.30
N HIS A 102 2.59 2.10 -5.46
CA HIS A 102 1.55 3.11 -5.68
C HIS A 102 1.26 3.84 -4.37
N PRO A 103 0.85 5.11 -4.41
CA PRO A 103 0.30 5.77 -3.22
C PRO A 103 -0.98 5.02 -2.78
N SER A 104 -1.19 4.82 -1.48
CA SER A 104 -2.31 4.03 -0.96
C SER A 104 -3.68 4.53 -1.47
N ARG A 105 -3.82 5.84 -1.66
CA ARG A 105 -5.04 6.50 -2.14
C ARG A 105 -5.28 6.40 -3.65
N ALA A 106 -4.26 6.08 -4.44
CA ALA A 106 -4.35 5.96 -5.90
C ALA A 106 -3.84 4.61 -6.40
N ALA A 107 -3.92 3.58 -5.55
CA ALA A 107 -3.64 2.22 -5.95
C ALA A 107 -4.69 1.74 -6.98
N PRO A 108 -4.31 0.86 -7.93
CA PRO A 108 -5.25 0.30 -8.89
C PRO A 108 -6.46 -0.37 -8.21
N ILE A 109 -7.61 -0.32 -8.87
CA ILE A 109 -8.85 -0.94 -8.38
C ILE A 109 -8.59 -2.41 -8.05
N GLY A 110 -9.02 -2.84 -6.87
CA GLY A 110 -8.80 -4.20 -6.37
C GLY A 110 -7.46 -4.42 -5.67
N SER A 111 -6.53 -3.45 -5.68
CA SER A 111 -5.24 -3.54 -4.97
C SER A 111 -5.24 -2.88 -3.59
N CYS A 112 -6.35 -2.29 -3.15
CA CYS A 112 -6.44 -1.57 -1.87
C CYS A 112 -6.12 -2.45 -0.65
N HIS A 113 -6.40 -3.75 -0.73
CA HIS A 113 -6.10 -4.71 0.34
C HIS A 113 -4.59 -4.85 0.60
N PHE A 114 -3.73 -4.47 -0.35
CA PHE A 114 -2.28 -4.44 -0.15
C PHE A 114 -1.84 -3.42 0.89
N ALA A 115 -2.64 -2.39 1.18
CA ALA A 115 -2.31 -1.46 2.26
C ALA A 115 -2.21 -2.19 3.61
N ARG A 116 -3.21 -3.03 3.92
CA ARG A 116 -3.19 -3.85 5.13
C ARG A 116 -2.05 -4.87 5.12
N ILE A 117 -1.85 -5.56 4.00
CA ILE A 117 -0.76 -6.56 3.86
C ILE A 117 0.61 -5.92 4.10
N ASN A 118 0.84 -4.73 3.57
CA ASN A 118 2.12 -4.03 3.76
C ASN A 118 2.36 -3.71 5.24
N MET A 119 1.35 -3.22 5.96
CA MET A 119 1.48 -2.98 7.41
C MET A 119 1.77 -4.26 8.19
N GLU A 120 1.00 -5.33 7.94
CA GLU A 120 1.15 -6.60 8.65
C GLU A 120 2.53 -7.22 8.40
N LEU A 121 2.98 -7.25 7.14
CA LEU A 121 4.29 -7.78 6.77
C LEU A 121 5.42 -6.86 7.25
N ALA A 122 5.20 -5.55 7.34
CA ALA A 122 6.22 -4.63 7.82
C ALA A 122 6.56 -4.82 9.30
N MET A 123 5.62 -5.34 10.10
CA MET A 123 5.87 -5.71 11.49
C MET A 123 6.60 -7.05 11.63
N LEU A 124 6.50 -7.93 10.64
CA LEU A 124 7.08 -9.28 10.68
C LEU A 124 8.48 -9.35 10.08
N TRP A 125 8.74 -8.58 9.03
CA TRP A 125 9.97 -8.69 8.25
C TRP A 125 11.05 -7.68 8.65
N PRO A 126 12.34 -8.04 8.50
CA PRO A 126 13.44 -7.14 8.82
C PRO A 126 13.51 -5.96 7.86
N ALA A 127 14.00 -4.82 8.37
CA ALA A 127 14.29 -3.66 7.54
C ALA A 127 15.42 -3.93 6.55
N VAL A 128 15.30 -3.39 5.33
CA VAL A 128 16.31 -3.49 4.28
C VAL A 128 16.78 -2.10 3.88
N ARG A 129 18.10 -1.89 3.92
CA ARG A 129 18.75 -0.60 3.62
C ARG A 129 19.63 -0.63 2.38
N ALA A 130 19.91 -1.83 1.87
CA ALA A 130 20.80 -2.02 0.73
C ALA A 130 20.09 -2.78 -0.39
N ARG A 131 20.41 -2.40 -1.63
CA ARG A 131 19.95 -3.11 -2.82
C ARG A 131 20.51 -4.54 -2.80
N ARG A 132 19.68 -5.50 -3.20
CA ARG A 132 20.08 -6.90 -3.44
C ARG A 132 19.84 -7.26 -4.91
N ASP A 133 20.45 -8.35 -5.33
CA ASP A 133 20.21 -8.88 -6.66
C ASP A 133 18.74 -9.27 -6.84
N ARG A 134 18.23 -8.96 -8.04
CA ARG A 134 16.88 -9.35 -8.44
C ARG A 134 16.73 -10.87 -8.42
N LEU A 135 15.52 -11.35 -8.14
CA LEU A 135 15.27 -12.79 -8.17
C LEU A 135 15.54 -13.39 -9.56
N ARG A 136 16.01 -14.64 -9.57
CA ARG A 136 16.17 -15.43 -10.79
C ARG A 136 14.81 -15.48 -11.48
N CYS A 137 14.74 -14.96 -12.71
CA CYS A 137 13.52 -14.82 -13.53
C CYS A 137 12.61 -13.62 -13.25
N ALA A 138 13.06 -12.59 -12.52
CA ALA A 138 12.25 -11.41 -12.21
C ALA A 138 11.54 -10.81 -13.46
N ASP A 139 12.25 -10.73 -14.60
CA ASP A 139 11.70 -10.18 -15.84
C ASP A 139 10.55 -11.00 -16.42
N ARG A 140 10.55 -12.33 -16.21
CA ARG A 140 9.44 -13.19 -16.61
C ARG A 140 8.21 -12.94 -15.74
N TRP A 141 8.40 -12.70 -14.45
CA TRP A 141 7.31 -12.46 -13.51
C TRP A 141 6.73 -11.05 -13.60
N ARG A 142 7.41 -10.11 -14.27
CA ARG A 142 6.97 -8.72 -14.43
C ARG A 142 5.63 -8.60 -15.17
N SER A 143 5.41 -9.41 -16.21
CA SER A 143 4.19 -9.38 -17.03
C SER A 143 3.04 -10.21 -16.44
N VAL A 144 3.32 -11.07 -15.46
CA VAL A 144 2.32 -11.96 -14.85
C VAL A 144 1.49 -11.20 -13.81
N ARG A 145 0.16 -11.31 -13.92
CA ARG A 145 -0.83 -10.70 -13.01
C ARG A 145 -1.36 -11.73 -11.99
N ARG A 146 -2.08 -11.26 -10.97
CA ARG A 146 -2.76 -12.12 -9.97
C ARG A 146 -1.78 -13.00 -9.19
N LYS A 147 -0.66 -12.43 -8.76
CA LYS A 147 0.45 -13.18 -8.11
C LYS A 147 0.30 -13.33 -6.60
N ILE A 148 -0.77 -12.80 -6.00
CA ILE A 148 -0.97 -12.82 -4.55
C ILE A 148 -0.89 -14.23 -3.93
N HIS A 149 -1.41 -15.24 -4.61
CA HIS A 149 -1.37 -16.64 -4.17
C HIS A 149 0.06 -17.24 -4.11
N LEU A 150 1.05 -16.55 -4.68
CA LEU A 150 2.46 -16.95 -4.67
C LEU A 150 3.26 -16.24 -3.57
N LEU A 151 2.63 -15.33 -2.81
CA LEU A 151 3.30 -14.61 -1.73
C LEU A 151 3.78 -15.59 -0.64
N ARG A 152 5.05 -15.48 -0.27
CA ARG A 152 5.65 -16.25 0.82
C ARG A 152 5.87 -15.30 1.99
N ILE A 153 5.34 -15.66 3.16
CA ILE A 153 5.45 -14.91 4.42
C ILE A 153 6.66 -15.40 5.20
#